data_AF-A0A0V0Z3Y7-F1
#
_entry.id   AF-A0A0V0Z3Y7-F1
#
_cell.length_a   1.000
_cell.length_b   1.000
_cell.length_c   1.000
_cell.angle_alpha   90.00
_cell.angle_beta   90.00
_cell.angle_gamma   90.00
#
_symmetry.space_group_name_H-M   'P 1'
#
loop_
_entity.id
_entity.type
_entity.pdbx_description
1 polymer ?
#
loop_
_entity_poly.entity_id
_entity_poly.type
_entity_poly.pdbx_seq_one_letter_code
_entity_poly.pdbx_strand_id
1 'polypeptide(L)'
;MKILKRLTKEFTMLSLILYRVVVYKAPAQNTGKALIAGANANAWQSIQDLTVRNGHAVVKSLEHVIMADNTNKFIAYNNIPPDIPKVKTKSNSKGVLMMNPGVQDEASWIVHTIPGFPKALTGYVFPLAEIQKGHLFICLTIKKSEIDAIAMALRIATPLIYHNDIPDDPARPNLKKLVN
;
A
#
# COMPACT_ATOMS: atom_id res chain seq x y z
N MET A 1 14.39 24.51 6.44
CA MET A 1 14.52 24.13 5.01
C MET A 1 15.49 22.96 4.72
N LYS A 2 16.54 22.73 5.52
CA LYS A 2 17.48 21.59 5.33
C LYS A 2 16.90 20.21 5.68
N ILE A 3 16.01 20.10 6.67
CA ILE A 3 15.39 18.83 7.11
C ILE A 3 14.37 18.30 6.08
N LEU A 4 13.56 19.18 5.50
CA LEU A 4 12.56 18.81 4.50
C LEU A 4 13.21 18.31 3.20
N LYS A 5 14.31 18.95 2.77
CA LYS A 5 15.14 18.48 1.64
C LYS A 5 15.82 17.15 1.92
N ARG A 6 16.14 16.84 3.18
CA ARG A 6 16.75 15.56 3.59
C ARG A 6 15.74 14.41 3.49
N LEU A 7 14.49 14.61 3.92
CA LEU A 7 13.43 13.61 3.77
C LEU A 7 13.07 13.35 2.29
N THR A 8 13.01 14.37 1.45
CA THR A 8 12.76 14.16 0.01
C THR A 8 13.96 13.57 -0.74
N LYS A 9 15.22 13.93 -0.39
CA LYS A 9 16.43 13.35 -1.00
C LYS A 9 16.73 11.93 -0.50
N GLU A 10 16.48 11.63 0.77
CA GLU A 10 16.52 10.24 1.28
C GLU A 10 15.48 9.39 0.57
N PHE A 11 14.35 9.96 0.15
CA PHE A 11 13.36 9.25 -0.65
C PHE A 11 13.72 9.10 -2.14
N THR A 12 14.63 9.90 -2.71
CA THR A 12 15.01 9.79 -4.15
C THR A 12 16.26 8.95 -4.40
N MET A 13 17.10 8.70 -3.39
CA MET A 13 18.42 8.05 -3.56
C MET A 13 18.62 6.78 -2.72
N LEU A 14 17.63 6.34 -1.93
CA LEU A 14 17.75 5.08 -1.20
C LEU A 14 17.41 3.89 -2.11
N SER A 15 18.46 3.32 -2.70
CA SER A 15 18.48 1.90 -3.04
C SER A 15 17.96 1.08 -1.85
N LEU A 16 16.77 0.51 -1.97
CA LEU A 16 16.46 -0.85 -1.51
C LEU A 16 16.92 -1.25 -0.09
N ILE A 17 16.75 -0.38 0.90
CA ILE A 17 16.80 -0.78 2.32
C ILE A 17 15.35 -0.97 2.77
N LEU A 18 15.02 -2.20 3.17
CA LEU A 18 13.69 -2.66 3.63
C LEU A 18 12.81 -1.53 4.20
N TYR A 19 11.84 -1.04 3.40
CA TYR A 19 10.88 -0.05 3.88
C TYR A 19 9.82 -0.74 4.74
N ARG A 20 9.99 -0.68 6.06
CA ARG A 20 8.90 -0.94 7.02
C ARG A 20 8.44 0.40 7.57
N VAL A 21 7.26 0.83 7.17
CA VAL A 21 6.70 2.13 7.57
C VAL A 21 5.31 1.94 8.13
N VAL A 22 5.07 2.54 9.28
CA VAL A 22 3.72 2.72 9.82
C VAL A 22 3.35 4.18 9.68
N VAL A 23 2.18 4.47 9.11
CA VAL A 23 1.67 5.84 8.96
C VAL A 23 0.34 5.97 9.66
N TYR A 24 0.19 6.99 10.49
CA TYR A 24 -1.06 7.34 11.15
C TYR A 24 -1.52 8.74 10.73
N LYS A 25 -2.74 8.81 10.19
CA LYS A 25 -3.48 10.06 9.97
C LYS A 25 -4.44 10.25 11.14
N ALA A 26 -4.37 11.38 11.84
CA ALA A 26 -5.33 11.69 12.88
C ALA A 26 -6.69 12.15 12.29
N PRO A 27 -7.80 12.03 13.04
CA PRO A 27 -9.09 12.61 12.66
C PRO A 27 -8.96 14.12 12.39
N ALA A 28 -9.67 14.61 11.37
CA ALA A 28 -9.69 16.02 10.95
C ALA A 28 -8.30 16.64 10.63
N GLN A 29 -7.26 15.82 10.46
CA GLN A 29 -5.92 16.25 10.07
C GLN A 29 -5.58 15.66 8.71
N ASN A 30 -5.14 16.50 7.77
CA ASN A 30 -4.67 16.02 6.48
C ASN A 30 -3.23 15.49 6.56
N THR A 31 -2.40 16.07 7.44
CA THR A 31 -1.04 15.60 7.70
C THR A 31 -1.03 14.35 8.57
N GLY A 32 -0.07 13.46 8.33
CA GLY A 32 0.13 12.26 9.13
C GLY A 32 1.39 12.29 10.01
N LYS A 33 1.56 11.21 10.76
CA LYS A 33 2.80 10.82 11.42
C LYS A 33 3.28 9.51 10.83
N ALA A 34 4.59 9.34 10.63
CA ALA A 34 5.18 8.09 10.18
C ALA A 34 6.25 7.58 11.15
N LEU A 35 6.26 6.28 11.40
CA LEU A 35 7.33 5.56 12.04
C LEU A 35 8.04 4.74 10.95
N ILE A 36 9.31 5.05 10.70
CA ILE A 36 10.11 4.44 9.62
C ILE A 36 11.19 3.58 10.27
N ALA A 37 11.21 2.29 9.96
CA ALA A 37 12.23 1.38 10.46
C ALA A 37 13.61 1.70 9.87
N GLY A 38 14.66 1.59 10.68
CA GLY A 38 16.05 1.89 10.34
C GLY A 38 16.88 2.20 11.59
N ALA A 39 18.16 2.53 11.43
CA ALA A 39 19.10 2.77 12.54
C ALA A 39 18.68 3.90 13.53
N ASN A 40 17.67 4.71 13.17
CA ASN A 40 17.16 5.83 13.98
C ASN A 40 15.62 5.79 14.14
N ALA A 41 15.00 4.61 14.24
CA ALA A 41 13.56 4.42 14.41
C ALA A 41 13.02 4.84 15.81
N ASN A 42 13.50 5.96 16.35
CA ASN A 42 13.32 6.32 17.75
C ASN A 42 12.08 7.20 18.00
N ALA A 43 11.40 7.68 16.95
CA ALA A 43 10.24 8.55 17.09
C ALA A 43 9.34 8.61 15.84
N TRP A 44 8.07 8.98 16.07
CA TRP A 44 7.12 9.35 15.03
C TRP A 44 7.49 10.71 14.42
N GLN A 45 7.55 10.76 13.09
CA GLN A 45 7.91 11.97 12.33
C GLN A 45 6.68 12.55 11.62
N SER A 46 6.53 13.87 11.59
CA SER A 46 5.49 14.50 10.75
C SER A 46 5.77 14.24 9.27
N ILE A 47 4.73 13.86 8.53
CA ILE A 47 4.76 13.74 7.08
C ILE A 47 3.85 14.77 6.43
N GLN A 48 4.03 14.96 5.12
CA GLN A 48 3.18 15.85 4.32
C GLN A 48 1.72 15.39 4.34
N ASP A 49 0.86 16.27 3.81
CA ASP A 49 -0.56 16.03 3.59
C ASP A 49 -0.79 14.70 2.84
N LEU A 50 -1.54 13.79 3.46
CA LEU A 50 -1.87 12.47 2.91
C LEU A 50 -2.97 12.52 1.86
N THR A 51 -3.64 13.65 1.67
CA THR A 51 -4.68 13.82 0.65
C THR A 51 -4.12 14.20 -0.71
N VAL A 52 -2.86 14.61 -0.78
CA VAL A 52 -2.17 14.98 -2.02
C VAL A 52 -1.22 13.87 -2.48
N ARG A 53 -0.87 13.89 -3.77
CA ARG A 53 -0.02 12.87 -4.41
C ARG A 53 1.46 12.94 -3.98
N ASN A 54 1.96 14.07 -3.49
CA ASN A 54 3.41 14.27 -3.37
C ASN A 54 3.89 14.37 -1.92
N GLY A 55 5.09 13.85 -1.65
CA GLY A 55 5.86 14.16 -0.45
C GLY A 55 5.62 13.27 0.77
N HIS A 56 5.05 12.06 0.60
CA HIS A 56 4.86 11.11 1.71
C HIS A 56 5.06 9.65 1.30
N ALA A 57 5.28 8.80 2.31
CA ALA A 57 5.66 7.39 2.16
C ALA A 57 4.56 6.51 1.53
N VAL A 58 3.28 6.89 1.70
CA VAL A 58 2.15 6.11 1.20
C VAL A 58 2.09 6.17 -0.32
N VAL A 59 2.22 7.35 -0.93
CA VAL A 59 2.18 7.45 -2.41
C VAL A 59 3.33 6.69 -3.04
N LYS A 60 4.55 6.82 -2.52
CA LYS A 60 5.70 6.09 -3.09
C LYS A 60 5.47 4.57 -3.05
N SER A 61 4.89 4.06 -1.96
CA SER A 61 4.56 2.64 -1.84
C SER A 61 3.46 2.20 -2.83
N LEU A 62 2.64 3.15 -3.30
CA LEU A 62 1.52 2.92 -4.23
C LEU A 62 1.79 3.43 -5.64
N GLU A 63 2.99 3.92 -5.96
CA GLU A 63 3.27 4.67 -7.20
C GLU A 63 2.89 3.87 -8.46
N HIS A 64 3.12 2.57 -8.39
CA HIS A 64 2.85 1.57 -9.43
C HIS A 64 1.41 1.01 -9.40
N VAL A 65 0.63 1.34 -8.37
CA VAL A 65 -0.79 0.94 -8.18
C VAL A 65 -1.73 2.01 -8.73
N ILE A 66 -1.34 3.28 -8.60
CA ILE A 66 -2.16 4.45 -8.94
C ILE A 66 -2.02 4.89 -10.40
N MET A 67 -1.03 4.40 -11.14
CA MET A 67 -0.84 4.71 -12.56
C MET A 67 -0.70 3.42 -13.37
N ALA A 68 -1.23 3.45 -14.59
CA ALA A 68 -1.02 2.37 -15.55
C ALA A 68 0.45 2.32 -15.97
N ASP A 69 1.07 1.17 -15.72
CA ASP A 69 2.38 0.81 -16.26
C ASP A 69 2.36 -0.70 -16.47
N ASN A 70 2.62 -1.10 -17.71
CA ASN A 70 2.46 -2.48 -18.17
C ASN A 70 3.36 -3.47 -17.44
N THR A 71 4.44 -2.99 -16.80
CA THR A 71 5.37 -3.82 -16.03
C THR A 71 4.91 -4.04 -14.59
N ASN A 72 4.01 -3.20 -14.07
CA ASN A 72 3.51 -3.32 -12.71
C ASN A 72 2.45 -4.39 -12.62
N LYS A 73 2.52 -5.17 -11.53
CA LYS A 73 1.63 -6.31 -11.28
C LYS A 73 1.24 -6.29 -9.80
N PHE A 74 -0.05 -6.16 -9.49
CA PHE A 74 -0.55 -6.05 -8.14
C PHE A 74 -1.96 -6.66 -7.96
N ILE A 75 -2.27 -6.94 -6.70
CA ILE A 75 -3.60 -7.28 -6.20
C ILE A 75 -4.03 -6.16 -5.28
N ALA A 76 -5.26 -5.68 -5.45
CA ALA A 76 -5.88 -4.75 -4.52
C ALA A 76 -7.15 -5.34 -3.94
N TYR A 77 -7.30 -5.19 -2.62
CA TYR A 77 -8.42 -5.75 -1.87
C TYR A 77 -8.97 -4.75 -0.87
N ASN A 78 -10.29 -4.68 -0.75
CA ASN A 78 -10.98 -3.75 0.14
C ASN A 78 -12.43 -4.20 0.32
N ASN A 79 -12.93 -4.22 1.55
CA ASN A 79 -14.33 -4.56 1.80
C ASN A 79 -15.33 -3.45 1.40
N ILE A 80 -14.84 -2.25 1.16
CA ILE A 80 -15.58 -1.14 0.56
C ILE A 80 -14.70 -0.61 -0.58
N PRO A 81 -14.69 -1.27 -1.76
CA PRO A 81 -13.83 -0.85 -2.85
C PRO A 81 -14.24 0.52 -3.41
N PRO A 82 -13.32 1.25 -4.06
CA PRO A 82 -13.67 2.46 -4.80
C PRO A 82 -14.62 2.13 -5.96
N ASP A 83 -15.62 2.97 -6.17
CA ASP A 83 -16.59 2.91 -7.28
C ASP A 83 -17.39 1.61 -7.42
N ILE A 84 -17.32 0.71 -6.43
CA ILE A 84 -18.11 -0.52 -6.38
C ILE A 84 -19.19 -0.33 -5.30
N PRO A 85 -20.48 -0.53 -5.63
CA PRO A 85 -21.57 -0.48 -4.65
C PRO A 85 -21.30 -1.40 -3.47
N LYS A 86 -21.83 -1.07 -2.28
CA LYS A 86 -21.59 -1.84 -1.05
C LYS A 86 -21.90 -3.32 -1.25
N VAL A 87 -20.85 -4.14 -1.32
CA VAL A 87 -20.93 -5.60 -1.38
C VAL A 87 -20.91 -6.14 0.05
N LYS A 88 -21.71 -7.16 0.36
CA LYS A 88 -21.56 -7.89 1.63
C LYS A 88 -20.27 -8.71 1.57
N THR A 89 -19.35 -8.46 2.49
CA THR A 89 -18.06 -9.18 2.58
C THR A 89 -17.98 -9.97 3.88
N LYS A 90 -17.14 -11.01 3.88
CA LYS A 90 -16.82 -11.80 5.09
C LYS A 90 -15.67 -11.20 5.90
N SER A 91 -15.02 -10.18 5.36
CA SER A 91 -13.78 -9.60 5.87
C SER A 91 -13.84 -8.08 5.82
N ASN A 92 -13.16 -7.42 6.76
CA ASN A 92 -12.96 -5.97 6.79
C ASN A 92 -11.57 -5.53 6.28
N SER A 93 -10.75 -6.49 5.87
CA SER A 93 -9.37 -6.29 5.43
C SER A 93 -9.28 -5.43 4.17
N LYS A 94 -8.25 -4.58 4.11
CA LYS A 94 -7.96 -3.71 2.96
C LYS A 94 -6.45 -3.62 2.75
N GLY A 95 -6.02 -3.53 1.51
CA GLY A 95 -4.60 -3.46 1.20
C GLY A 95 -4.28 -3.70 -0.26
N VAL A 96 -2.98 -3.71 -0.53
CA VAL A 96 -2.39 -3.91 -1.85
C VAL A 96 -1.15 -4.78 -1.73
N LEU A 97 -1.02 -5.78 -2.59
CA LEU A 97 0.17 -6.60 -2.75
C LEU A 97 0.72 -6.36 -4.16
N MET A 98 1.98 -5.97 -4.29
CA MET A 98 2.55 -5.46 -5.54
C MET A 98 3.94 -6.04 -5.80
N MET A 99 4.19 -6.50 -7.02
CA MET A 99 5.51 -6.95 -7.45
C MET A 99 6.37 -5.78 -7.91
N ASN A 100 7.65 -5.76 -7.54
CA ASN A 100 8.60 -4.82 -8.12
C ASN A 100 9.08 -5.36 -9.48
N PRO A 101 8.87 -4.65 -10.60
CA PRO A 101 9.35 -5.07 -11.91
C PRO A 101 10.86 -4.91 -12.10
N GLY A 102 11.50 -3.97 -11.40
CA GLY A 102 12.92 -3.64 -11.53
C GLY A 102 13.86 -4.46 -10.65
N VAL A 103 13.32 -5.25 -9.70
CA VAL A 103 14.12 -6.05 -8.76
C VAL A 103 13.63 -7.49 -8.72
N GLN A 104 14.54 -8.45 -8.87
CA GLN A 104 14.21 -9.85 -9.10
C GLN A 104 13.36 -10.47 -7.97
N ASP A 105 13.75 -10.29 -6.70
CA ASP A 105 13.08 -10.88 -5.52
C ASP A 105 12.54 -9.81 -4.56
N GLU A 106 11.90 -8.76 -5.09
CA GLU A 106 11.23 -7.74 -4.26
C GLU A 106 9.76 -7.56 -4.62
N ALA A 107 8.95 -7.37 -3.58
CA ALA A 107 7.56 -6.97 -3.65
C ALA A 107 7.23 -6.01 -2.49
N SER A 108 6.04 -5.42 -2.52
CA SER A 108 5.51 -4.57 -1.46
C SER A 108 4.15 -5.07 -1.01
N TRP A 109 3.91 -5.04 0.30
CA TRP A 109 2.60 -5.31 0.87
C TRP A 109 2.16 -4.14 1.75
N ILE A 110 0.99 -3.60 1.45
CA ILE A 110 0.40 -2.46 2.13
C ILE A 110 -0.91 -2.90 2.75
N VAL A 111 -1.08 -2.62 4.03
CA VAL A 111 -2.34 -2.80 4.75
C VAL A 111 -2.83 -1.43 5.18
N HIS A 112 -4.12 -1.14 5.00
CA HIS A 112 -4.69 0.14 5.40
C HIS A 112 -6.11 0.00 5.92
N THR A 113 -6.64 1.11 6.43
CA THR A 113 -7.99 1.17 7.05
C THR A 113 -9.01 1.95 6.21
N ILE A 114 -8.57 2.59 5.12
CA ILE A 114 -9.38 3.54 4.33
C ILE A 114 -10.35 2.82 3.38
N PRO A 115 -11.68 2.99 3.52
CA PRO A 115 -12.65 2.55 2.53
C PRO A 115 -12.58 3.42 1.26
N GLY A 116 -12.87 2.84 0.10
CA GLY A 116 -12.82 3.54 -1.19
C GLY A 116 -11.40 3.83 -1.69
N PHE A 117 -10.39 3.10 -1.21
CA PHE A 117 -8.97 3.35 -1.50
C PHE A 117 -8.18 2.05 -1.71
N PRO A 118 -7.09 2.05 -2.49
CA PRO A 118 -6.78 3.04 -3.53
C PRO A 118 -7.66 2.84 -4.77
N LYS A 119 -7.87 3.89 -5.56
CA LYS A 119 -8.52 3.75 -6.86
C LYS A 119 -7.51 3.27 -7.90
N ALA A 120 -7.50 1.95 -8.12
CA ALA A 120 -6.56 1.28 -9.01
C ALA A 120 -6.50 1.97 -10.40
N LEU A 121 -5.30 2.27 -10.88
CA LEU A 121 -5.02 2.78 -12.23
C LEU A 121 -5.66 4.13 -12.63
N THR A 122 -6.13 4.95 -11.68
CA THR A 122 -6.82 6.23 -11.99
C THR A 122 -6.22 7.46 -11.31
N GLY A 123 -5.03 7.31 -10.73
CA GLY A 123 -4.34 8.35 -9.98
C GLY A 123 -4.55 8.24 -8.47
N TYR A 124 -3.79 9.06 -7.73
CA TYR A 124 -3.91 9.14 -6.28
C TYR A 124 -5.13 9.98 -5.90
N VAL A 125 -6.13 9.34 -5.29
CA VAL A 125 -7.31 10.02 -4.75
C VAL A 125 -7.55 9.54 -3.33
N PHE A 126 -7.40 10.44 -2.37
CA PHE A 126 -7.81 10.17 -0.99
C PHE A 126 -9.31 10.43 -0.85
N PRO A 127 -10.12 9.49 -0.33
CA PRO A 127 -11.57 9.66 -0.26
C PRO A 127 -11.98 10.83 0.66
N LEU A 128 -12.78 11.76 0.14
CA LEU A 128 -13.22 12.95 0.88
C LEU A 128 -13.96 12.62 2.18
N ALA A 129 -14.77 11.55 2.16
CA ALA A 129 -15.51 11.05 3.33
C ALA A 129 -14.61 10.57 4.48
N GLU A 130 -13.32 10.35 4.20
CA GLU A 130 -12.33 9.79 5.12
C GLU A 130 -11.39 10.87 5.69
N ILE A 131 -11.51 12.13 5.26
CA ILE A 131 -10.71 13.25 5.80
C ILE A 131 -10.97 13.47 7.29
N GLN A 132 -12.23 13.38 7.72
CA GLN A 132 -12.61 13.60 9.11
C GLN A 132 -12.23 12.43 10.05
N LYS A 133 -11.76 11.31 9.50
CA LYS A 133 -11.49 10.08 10.25
C LYS A 133 -9.99 9.82 10.41
N GLY A 134 -9.65 9.04 11.42
CA GLY A 134 -8.29 8.55 11.64
C GLY A 134 -8.02 7.31 10.80
N HIS A 135 -6.81 7.19 10.26
CA HIS A 135 -6.42 6.06 9.41
C HIS A 135 -4.99 5.60 9.67
N LEU A 136 -4.81 4.29 9.60
CA LEU A 136 -3.52 3.62 9.65
C LEU A 136 -3.14 3.06 8.27
N PHE A 137 -1.85 3.14 7.95
CA PHE A 137 -1.18 2.35 6.92
C PHE A 137 -0.01 1.59 7.53
N ILE A 138 0.22 0.38 7.04
CA ILE A 138 1.44 -0.39 7.25
C ILE A 138 1.97 -0.72 5.86
N CYS A 139 3.20 -0.29 5.55
CA CYS A 139 3.86 -0.53 4.28
C CYS A 139 5.10 -1.39 4.53
N LEU A 140 5.21 -2.53 3.85
CA LEU A 140 6.28 -3.50 4.01
C LEU A 140 6.91 -3.80 2.66
N THR A 141 8.23 -3.64 2.54
CA THR A 141 9.01 -4.34 1.52
C THR A 141 9.16 -5.80 1.95
N ILE A 142 8.84 -6.70 1.02
CA ILE A 142 8.85 -8.16 1.18
C ILE A 142 9.59 -8.80 0.01
N LYS A 143 9.92 -10.08 0.12
CA LYS A 143 10.47 -10.86 -1.00
C LYS A 143 9.34 -11.39 -1.88
N LYS A 144 9.61 -11.61 -3.18
CA LYS A 144 8.62 -12.25 -4.07
C LYS A 144 8.36 -13.70 -3.69
N SER A 145 9.31 -14.35 -3.03
CA SER A 145 9.16 -15.67 -2.44
C SER A 145 8.15 -15.71 -1.28
N GLU A 146 7.88 -14.58 -0.60
CA GLU A 146 6.90 -14.50 0.50
C GLU A 146 5.45 -14.32 0.01
N ILE A 147 5.25 -14.00 -1.28
CA ILE A 147 3.93 -13.70 -1.86
C ILE A 147 2.93 -14.86 -1.67
N ASP A 148 3.35 -16.10 -1.86
CA ASP A 148 2.43 -17.24 -1.77
C ASP A 148 1.96 -17.49 -0.33
N ALA A 149 2.84 -17.28 0.65
CA ALA A 149 2.49 -17.35 2.07
C ALA A 149 1.52 -16.22 2.46
N ILE A 150 1.74 -15.00 1.96
CA ILE A 150 0.82 -13.88 2.15
C ILE A 150 -0.52 -14.18 1.47
N ALA A 151 -0.53 -14.75 0.27
CA ALA A 151 -1.74 -15.14 -0.42
C ALA A 151 -2.54 -16.19 0.35
N MET A 152 -1.87 -17.15 1.00
CA MET A 152 -2.51 -18.08 1.92
C MET A 152 -3.18 -17.37 3.10
N ALA A 153 -2.49 -16.42 3.72
CA ALA A 153 -3.06 -15.62 4.81
C ALA A 153 -4.28 -14.80 4.34
N LEU A 154 -4.21 -14.21 3.15
CA LEU A 154 -5.33 -13.49 2.55
C LEU A 154 -6.50 -14.43 2.24
N ARG A 155 -6.27 -15.66 1.75
CA ARG A 155 -7.34 -16.65 1.55
C ARG A 155 -8.10 -16.94 2.83
N ILE A 156 -7.39 -17.09 3.96
CA ILE A 156 -8.01 -17.28 5.28
C ILE A 156 -8.80 -16.02 5.69
N ALA A 157 -8.23 -14.83 5.45
CA ALA A 157 -8.90 -13.58 5.75
C ALA A 157 -10.11 -13.30 4.86
N THR A 158 -10.25 -13.98 3.70
CA THR A 158 -11.36 -13.83 2.73
C THR A 158 -11.68 -12.38 2.32
N PRO A 159 -10.67 -11.55 1.96
CA PRO A 159 -10.91 -10.19 1.55
C PRO A 159 -11.62 -10.14 0.19
N LEU A 160 -12.32 -9.05 -0.08
CA LEU A 160 -12.85 -8.77 -1.41
C LEU A 160 -11.70 -8.23 -2.28
N ILE A 161 -11.25 -9.04 -3.24
CA ILE A 161 -10.33 -8.62 -4.29
C ILE A 161 -11.12 -7.84 -5.34
N TYR A 162 -10.69 -6.62 -5.68
CA TYR A 162 -11.33 -5.78 -6.71
C TYR A 162 -10.40 -5.43 -7.88
N HIS A 163 -9.12 -5.78 -7.76
CA HIS A 163 -8.16 -5.69 -8.86
C HIS A 163 -7.13 -6.80 -8.72
N ASN A 164 -6.78 -7.45 -9.82
CA ASN A 164 -5.66 -8.37 -9.93
C ASN A 164 -5.13 -8.34 -11.37
N ASP A 165 -3.84 -8.12 -11.52
CA ASP A 165 -3.14 -8.33 -12.78
C ASP A 165 -1.83 -9.12 -12.59
N ILE A 166 -1.60 -9.69 -11.40
CA ILE A 166 -0.44 -10.57 -11.15
C ILE A 166 -0.57 -11.85 -11.99
N PRO A 167 0.45 -12.23 -12.78
CA PRO A 167 0.38 -13.41 -13.62
C PRO A 167 0.33 -14.69 -12.80
N ASP A 168 -0.34 -15.69 -13.36
CA ASP A 168 -0.32 -17.07 -12.86
C ASP A 168 1.12 -17.60 -12.81
N ASP A 169 1.48 -18.21 -11.69
CA ASP A 169 2.78 -18.81 -11.46
C ASP A 169 2.58 -20.15 -10.74
N PRO A 170 3.01 -21.30 -11.31
CA PRO A 170 2.93 -22.60 -10.66
C PRO A 170 3.61 -22.66 -9.28
N ALA A 171 4.61 -21.80 -9.04
CA ALA A 171 5.28 -21.68 -7.75
C ALA A 171 4.44 -20.93 -6.70
N ARG A 172 3.29 -20.34 -7.10
CA ARG A 172 2.40 -19.57 -6.23
C ARG A 172 0.94 -20.06 -6.28
N PRO A 173 0.68 -21.32 -5.88
CA PRO A 173 -0.66 -21.91 -5.98
C PRO A 173 -1.70 -21.22 -5.08
N ASN A 174 -1.32 -20.62 -3.95
CA ASN A 174 -2.27 -19.90 -3.10
C ASN A 174 -2.64 -18.56 -3.71
N LEU A 175 -1.71 -17.91 -4.41
CA LEU A 175 -1.99 -16.68 -5.14
C LEU A 175 -3.03 -16.92 -6.24
N LYS A 176 -2.83 -17.97 -7.04
CA LYS A 176 -3.80 -18.37 -8.07
C LYS A 176 -5.20 -18.59 -7.48
N LYS A 177 -5.29 -19.29 -6.35
CA LYS A 177 -6.60 -19.56 -5.72
C LYS A 177 -7.16 -18.36 -4.93
N LEU A 178 -6.40 -17.30 -4.72
CA LEU A 178 -6.89 -16.08 -4.06
C LEU A 178 -7.68 -15.20 -5.03
N VAL A 179 -7.27 -15.19 -6.30
CA VAL A 179 -7.79 -14.29 -7.34
C VAL A 179 -8.80 -14.96 -8.28
N ASN A 180 -9.00 -16.28 -8.14
CA ASN A 180 -10.05 -17.08 -8.79
C ASN A 180 -11.13 -17.47 -7.78
#